data_AF-A0A1G0G819-F1
#
_entry.id   AF-A0A1G0G819-F1
#
_cell.length_a   1.000
_cell.length_b   1.000
_cell.length_c   1.000
_cell.angle_alpha   90.00
_cell.angle_beta   90.00
_cell.angle_gamma   90.00
#
_symmetry.space_group_name_H-M   'P 1'
#
loop_
_entity.id
_entity.type
_entity.pdbx_description
1 polymer ?
#
loop_
_entity_poly.entity_id
_entity_poly.type
_entity_poly.pdbx_seq_one_letter_code
_entity_poly.pdbx_strand_id
1 'polypeptide(L)'
;MDDGTEVQYGTNPNNPADFPVLDNDSDGVGNLTDNCPNIPNPSQKDTDGDGAGDACDGDDDNDTVADGQDNCSLTANTGQADVDSDNVGDVCDNCPNDVNPAQEDNEGDGLGDVCDPDDDNDGVNDFSAPAPPATQPFTLTNATSVVSTSLPVVSNSQAFVSVEKFFPSESRVVRLGYFDLKNRTFTLTPMSPADQTQVGWLALGMDVNGCNCFQILAGDTITIGSDTGEITAVFPVNAQNILNLLFVAADGSTYLQYIPSTGQLASLLQSSQVGGPLDNCQFVPNPLQEDLDGNGIGDACEAVSNLLGDINKDGIVDILDVILEVRMALKLDPVQPCSDINNDGIVDILDVILTVRMALGLDQLKQCI
;
A
#
# COMPACT_ATOMS: atom_id res chain seq x y z
N MET A 1 -46.10 -18.37 -43.24
CA MET A 1 -46.59 -17.60 -42.08
C MET A 1 -45.41 -17.54 -41.15
N ASP A 2 -45.03 -16.34 -40.73
CA ASP A 2 -44.03 -16.17 -39.68
C ASP A 2 -44.64 -16.68 -38.38
N ASP A 3 -44.06 -17.76 -37.83
CA ASP A 3 -44.52 -18.39 -36.59
C ASP A 3 -43.77 -17.88 -35.36
N GLY A 4 -42.80 -16.96 -35.55
CA GLY A 4 -42.08 -16.29 -34.46
C GLY A 4 -41.20 -17.23 -33.63
N THR A 5 -40.93 -18.45 -34.11
CA THR A 5 -40.01 -19.40 -33.45
C THR A 5 -38.68 -19.45 -34.18
N GLU A 6 -37.80 -18.51 -33.86
CA GLU A 6 -36.40 -18.49 -34.27
C GLU A 6 -35.63 -19.55 -33.45
N VAL A 7 -34.77 -20.35 -34.09
CA VAL A 7 -33.74 -21.07 -33.33
C VAL A 7 -32.68 -20.07 -32.88
N GLN A 8 -32.01 -20.35 -31.77
CA GLN A 8 -31.04 -19.52 -31.05
C GLN A 8 -29.89 -18.90 -31.90
N TYR A 9 -29.81 -19.23 -33.20
CA TYR A 9 -28.84 -18.72 -34.17
C TYR A 9 -29.52 -18.18 -35.45
N GLY A 10 -30.69 -17.54 -35.32
CA GLY A 10 -31.24 -16.65 -36.36
C GLY A 10 -31.66 -17.29 -37.68
N THR A 11 -32.00 -18.59 -37.71
CA THR A 11 -32.56 -19.19 -38.93
C THR A 11 -34.04 -19.49 -38.78
N ASN A 12 -34.86 -18.96 -39.70
CA ASN A 12 -36.23 -19.42 -39.89
C ASN A 12 -36.23 -20.48 -41.02
N PRO A 13 -36.30 -21.79 -40.69
CA PRO A 13 -36.25 -22.86 -41.69
C PRO A 13 -37.42 -22.86 -42.69
N ASN A 14 -38.43 -22.00 -42.50
CA ASN A 14 -39.59 -21.87 -43.37
C ASN A 14 -39.59 -20.59 -44.24
N ASN A 15 -38.52 -19.79 -44.23
CA ASN A 15 -38.37 -18.60 -45.09
C ASN A 15 -37.25 -18.76 -46.14
N PRO A 16 -37.56 -18.98 -47.43
CA PRO A 16 -36.56 -19.14 -48.48
C PRO A 16 -35.83 -17.84 -48.87
N ALA A 17 -36.15 -16.71 -48.25
CA ALA A 17 -35.42 -15.44 -48.40
C ALA A 17 -34.40 -15.20 -47.26
N ASP A 18 -34.34 -16.10 -46.28
CA ASP A 18 -33.43 -16.04 -45.14
C ASP A 18 -32.09 -16.69 -45.55
N PHE A 19 -31.11 -15.87 -45.91
CA PHE A 19 -29.76 -16.34 -46.19
C PHE A 19 -29.04 -16.56 -44.87
N PRO A 20 -28.30 -17.67 -44.69
CA PRO A 20 -27.50 -17.85 -43.48
C PRO A 20 -26.57 -16.65 -43.31
N VAL A 21 -26.71 -15.95 -42.19
CA VAL A 21 -25.75 -14.92 -41.79
C VAL A 21 -24.43 -15.66 -41.61
N LEU A 22 -23.47 -15.36 -42.47
CA LEU A 22 -22.14 -15.91 -42.35
C LEU A 22 -21.47 -15.21 -41.17
N ASP A 23 -21.04 -16.01 -40.22
CA ASP A 23 -20.36 -15.63 -38.98
C ASP A 23 -19.19 -16.60 -38.86
N ASN A 24 -17.98 -16.12 -39.18
CA ASN A 24 -16.81 -16.97 -39.33
C ASN A 24 -16.18 -17.38 -38.01
N ASP A 25 -16.28 -16.53 -36.99
CA ASP A 25 -15.64 -16.69 -35.70
C ASP A 25 -16.64 -17.01 -34.57
N SER A 26 -17.93 -17.04 -34.91
CA SER A 26 -19.03 -17.50 -34.06
C SER A 26 -19.21 -16.66 -32.79
N ASP A 27 -18.99 -15.36 -32.91
CA ASP A 27 -19.07 -14.40 -31.81
C ASP A 27 -20.49 -13.81 -31.65
N GLY A 28 -21.38 -14.09 -32.60
CA GLY A 28 -22.77 -13.63 -32.62
C GLY A 28 -23.02 -12.42 -33.51
N VAL A 29 -21.99 -11.85 -34.14
CA VAL A 29 -22.08 -10.76 -35.12
C VAL A 29 -21.81 -11.31 -36.52
N GLY A 30 -22.64 -10.93 -37.49
CA GLY A 30 -22.45 -11.40 -38.87
C GLY A 30 -21.31 -10.68 -39.57
N ASN A 31 -20.50 -11.39 -40.36
CA ASN A 31 -19.31 -10.88 -41.06
C ASN A 31 -19.48 -9.56 -41.83
N LEU A 32 -20.71 -9.20 -42.25
CA LEU A 32 -20.98 -7.96 -43.00
C LEU A 32 -21.09 -6.72 -42.11
N THR A 33 -21.34 -6.92 -40.82
CA THR A 33 -21.46 -5.88 -39.79
C THR A 33 -20.40 -6.00 -38.72
N ASP A 34 -19.58 -7.05 -38.81
CA ASP A 34 -18.49 -7.36 -37.89
C ASP A 34 -17.25 -6.53 -38.22
N ASN A 35 -16.75 -5.77 -37.25
CA ASN A 35 -15.51 -4.99 -37.39
C ASN A 35 -14.23 -5.84 -37.22
N CYS A 36 -14.34 -7.10 -36.78
CA CYS A 36 -13.28 -8.10 -36.77
C CYS A 36 -13.73 -9.48 -37.27
N PRO A 37 -14.07 -9.67 -38.57
CA PRO A 37 -14.75 -10.86 -39.13
C PRO A 37 -14.11 -12.25 -38.98
N ASN A 38 -12.98 -12.37 -38.28
CA ASN A 38 -12.31 -13.64 -38.03
C ASN A 38 -11.71 -13.73 -36.60
N ILE A 39 -11.99 -12.77 -35.72
CA ILE A 39 -11.52 -12.74 -34.33
C ILE A 39 -12.73 -12.42 -33.46
N PRO A 40 -13.19 -13.36 -32.60
CA PRO A 40 -14.39 -13.15 -31.82
C PRO A 40 -14.32 -11.89 -30.94
N ASN A 41 -15.19 -10.92 -31.17
CA ASN A 41 -15.32 -9.70 -30.39
C ASN A 41 -16.79 -9.25 -30.29
N PRO A 42 -17.63 -9.97 -29.50
CA PRO A 42 -19.07 -9.74 -29.46
C PRO A 42 -19.50 -8.32 -29.06
N SER A 43 -18.62 -7.57 -28.37
CA SER A 43 -18.86 -6.17 -27.99
C SER A 43 -18.71 -5.19 -29.15
N GLN A 44 -18.00 -5.57 -30.22
CA GLN A 44 -17.68 -4.74 -31.39
C GLN A 44 -17.07 -3.39 -30.97
N LYS A 45 -16.26 -3.40 -29.91
CA LYS A 45 -15.54 -2.21 -29.45
C LYS A 45 -14.56 -1.76 -30.55
N ASP A 46 -14.55 -0.45 -30.79
CA ASP A 46 -13.80 0.27 -31.82
C ASP A 46 -13.51 1.64 -31.19
N THR A 47 -12.35 1.75 -30.56
CA THR A 47 -12.01 2.85 -29.64
C THR A 47 -11.76 4.16 -30.39
N ASP A 48 -11.18 4.10 -31.58
CA ASP A 48 -10.86 5.26 -32.41
C ASP A 48 -11.89 5.55 -33.54
N GLY A 49 -12.79 4.62 -33.81
CA GLY A 49 -13.85 4.75 -34.81
C GLY A 49 -13.37 4.59 -36.25
N ASP A 50 -12.25 3.91 -36.49
CA ASP A 50 -11.67 3.71 -37.83
C ASP A 50 -12.37 2.61 -38.64
N GLY A 51 -13.15 1.76 -37.94
CA GLY A 51 -13.94 0.66 -38.48
C GLY A 51 -13.29 -0.72 -38.38
N ALA A 52 -12.04 -0.83 -37.91
CA ALA A 52 -11.50 -2.02 -37.29
C ALA A 52 -11.92 -2.07 -35.81
N GLY A 53 -12.12 -3.26 -35.25
CA GLY A 53 -12.39 -3.38 -33.82
C GLY A 53 -11.10 -3.56 -33.02
N ASP A 54 -11.12 -3.19 -31.74
CA ASP A 54 -9.97 -3.32 -30.83
C ASP A 54 -9.35 -4.73 -30.82
N ALA A 55 -10.15 -5.76 -31.14
CA ALA A 55 -9.67 -7.14 -31.16
C ALA A 55 -8.77 -7.48 -32.37
N CYS A 56 -8.80 -6.66 -33.42
CA CYS A 56 -8.10 -6.89 -34.68
C CYS A 56 -7.41 -5.65 -35.26
N ASP A 57 -7.54 -4.50 -34.59
CA ASP A 57 -6.66 -3.36 -34.78
C ASP A 57 -5.29 -3.63 -34.10
N GLY A 58 -4.27 -2.88 -34.46
CA GLY A 58 -2.95 -2.94 -33.82
C GLY A 58 -2.49 -1.59 -33.27
N ASP A 59 -3.38 -0.61 -33.27
CA ASP A 59 -3.24 0.77 -32.76
C ASP A 59 -4.65 1.26 -32.41
N ASP A 60 -5.22 0.72 -31.33
CA ASP A 60 -6.65 0.84 -30.95
C ASP A 60 -7.11 2.30 -30.73
N ASP A 61 -6.19 3.24 -30.48
CA ASP A 61 -6.48 4.65 -30.26
C ASP A 61 -5.93 5.59 -31.35
N ASN A 62 -5.30 5.02 -32.39
CA ASN A 62 -4.76 5.67 -33.57
C ASN A 62 -3.78 6.82 -33.26
N ASP A 63 -2.97 6.70 -32.20
CA ASP A 63 -2.03 7.71 -31.76
C ASP A 63 -0.65 7.63 -32.42
N THR A 64 -0.46 6.65 -33.29
CA THR A 64 0.77 6.25 -34.03
C THR A 64 1.73 5.31 -33.31
N VAL A 65 1.40 4.88 -32.09
CA VAL A 65 2.13 3.88 -31.31
C VAL A 65 1.31 2.59 -31.29
N ALA A 66 1.88 1.50 -31.78
CA ALA A 66 1.16 0.23 -31.80
C ALA A 66 0.95 -0.33 -30.38
N ASP A 67 -0.20 -0.95 -30.10
CA ASP A 67 -0.64 -1.36 -28.75
C ASP A 67 0.43 -2.10 -27.93
N GLY A 68 1.20 -2.99 -28.57
CA GLY A 68 2.24 -3.75 -27.89
C GLY A 68 3.44 -2.94 -27.41
N GLN A 69 3.52 -1.65 -27.75
CA GLN A 69 4.52 -0.68 -27.31
C GLN A 69 3.88 0.55 -26.64
N ASP A 70 2.55 0.56 -26.53
CA ASP A 70 1.78 1.67 -26.02
C ASP A 70 1.49 1.49 -24.53
N ASN A 71 1.87 2.48 -23.71
CA ASN A 71 1.56 2.49 -22.28
C ASN A 71 0.13 2.99 -21.96
N CYS A 72 -0.64 3.39 -22.96
CA CYS A 72 -2.06 3.75 -22.88
C CYS A 72 -2.81 3.33 -24.15
N SER A 73 -2.81 2.04 -24.49
CA SER A 73 -3.34 1.51 -25.77
C SER A 73 -4.79 1.86 -26.12
N LEU A 74 -5.56 2.50 -25.24
CA LEU A 74 -6.94 2.91 -25.48
C LEU A 74 -7.12 4.44 -25.35
N THR A 75 -6.05 5.20 -25.18
CA THR A 75 -6.08 6.65 -24.92
C THR A 75 -4.87 7.33 -25.53
N ALA A 76 -5.12 7.97 -26.67
CA ALA A 76 -4.07 8.51 -27.53
C ALA A 76 -3.05 9.40 -26.79
N ASN A 77 -1.79 8.99 -26.81
CA ASN A 77 -0.70 9.63 -26.10
C ASN A 77 0.65 9.45 -26.80
N THR A 78 0.80 9.98 -28.02
CA THR A 78 2.01 9.85 -28.86
C THR A 78 3.34 10.20 -28.15
N GLY A 79 3.29 10.97 -27.05
CA GLY A 79 4.43 11.29 -26.20
C GLY A 79 4.93 10.17 -25.29
N GLN A 80 4.11 9.15 -25.01
CA GLN A 80 4.39 7.97 -24.17
C GLN A 80 5.06 8.37 -22.85
N ALA A 81 4.51 9.40 -22.21
CA ALA A 81 4.98 9.86 -20.92
C ALA A 81 4.52 8.88 -19.83
N ASP A 82 5.42 8.58 -18.90
CA ASP A 82 5.26 7.66 -17.78
C ASP A 82 6.26 8.13 -16.72
N VAL A 83 5.78 9.00 -15.82
CA VAL A 83 6.63 9.73 -14.86
C VAL A 83 7.17 8.82 -13.76
N ASP A 84 6.39 7.87 -13.29
CA ASP A 84 6.73 7.00 -12.17
C ASP A 84 7.28 5.62 -12.60
N SER A 85 7.20 5.31 -13.89
CA SER A 85 7.72 4.10 -14.53
C SER A 85 7.00 2.81 -14.13
N ASP A 86 5.69 2.88 -13.97
CA ASP A 86 4.84 1.74 -13.64
C ASP A 86 4.30 0.96 -14.87
N ASN A 87 4.58 1.48 -16.08
CA ASN A 87 4.15 1.01 -17.41
C ASN A 87 2.70 1.38 -17.79
N VAL A 88 2.05 2.26 -17.05
CA VAL A 88 0.82 2.95 -17.40
C VAL A 88 1.19 4.39 -17.76
N GLY A 89 0.69 4.91 -18.87
CA GLY A 89 1.05 6.26 -19.30
C GLY A 89 0.29 7.35 -18.54
N ASP A 90 0.92 8.51 -18.35
CA ASP A 90 0.39 9.65 -17.56
C ASP A 90 -1.05 10.07 -17.93
N VAL A 91 -1.52 9.78 -19.15
CA VAL A 91 -2.86 10.18 -19.62
C VAL A 91 -3.96 9.18 -19.23
N CYS A 92 -3.59 7.94 -18.95
CA CYS A 92 -4.48 6.85 -18.58
C CYS A 92 -4.15 6.26 -17.21
N ASP A 93 -3.24 6.90 -16.48
CA ASP A 93 -2.84 6.58 -15.13
C ASP A 93 -3.68 7.36 -14.11
N ASN A 94 -4.35 6.66 -13.20
CA ASN A 94 -5.13 7.23 -12.11
C ASN A 94 -4.26 7.71 -10.93
N CYS A 95 -2.95 7.40 -10.92
CA CYS A 95 -1.94 7.97 -10.03
C CYS A 95 -0.62 8.33 -10.76
N PRO A 96 -0.58 9.37 -11.62
CA PRO A 96 0.56 9.70 -12.52
C PRO A 96 1.94 9.98 -11.90
N ASN A 97 2.07 9.94 -10.57
CA ASN A 97 3.34 10.17 -9.89
C ASN A 97 3.70 9.05 -8.91
N ASP A 98 2.84 8.04 -8.73
CA ASP A 98 2.94 7.03 -7.70
C ASP A 98 2.65 5.63 -8.27
N VAL A 99 3.71 4.83 -8.40
CA VAL A 99 3.71 3.52 -9.08
C VAL A 99 2.54 2.63 -8.66
N ASN A 100 1.60 2.37 -9.59
CA ASN A 100 0.43 1.53 -9.34
C ASN A 100 -0.05 0.78 -10.61
N PRO A 101 0.71 -0.22 -11.11
CA PRO A 101 0.42 -0.89 -12.38
C PRO A 101 -0.95 -1.58 -12.47
N ALA A 102 -1.60 -1.83 -11.32
CA ALA A 102 -2.91 -2.46 -11.24
C ALA A 102 -4.07 -1.46 -11.45
N GLN A 103 -3.83 -0.16 -11.29
CA GLN A 103 -4.81 0.91 -11.47
C GLN A 103 -6.11 0.66 -10.69
N GLU A 104 -5.97 0.19 -9.45
CA GLU A 104 -7.08 0.00 -8.52
C GLU A 104 -7.68 1.38 -8.16
N ASP A 105 -9.02 1.42 -8.05
CA ASP A 105 -9.87 2.60 -7.78
C ASP A 105 -11.16 2.03 -7.16
N ASN A 106 -11.12 1.78 -5.85
CA ASN A 106 -12.11 1.00 -5.11
C ASN A 106 -13.51 1.65 -5.12
N GLU A 107 -13.56 2.97 -5.13
CA GLU A 107 -14.76 3.81 -5.08
C GLU A 107 -15.19 4.32 -6.48
N GLY A 108 -14.33 4.21 -7.49
CA GLY A 108 -14.60 4.55 -8.88
C GLY A 108 -14.65 6.05 -9.14
N ASP A 109 -13.88 6.85 -8.41
CA ASP A 109 -13.89 8.31 -8.52
C ASP A 109 -12.85 8.87 -9.53
N GLY A 110 -11.95 7.99 -9.99
CA GLY A 110 -10.91 8.26 -10.97
C GLY A 110 -9.55 8.63 -10.38
N LEU A 111 -9.42 8.69 -9.05
CA LEU A 111 -8.15 8.67 -8.33
C LEU A 111 -7.88 7.23 -7.89
N GLY A 112 -6.64 6.75 -8.02
CA GLY A 112 -6.34 5.36 -7.65
C GLY A 112 -6.03 5.20 -6.17
N ASP A 113 -6.25 4.02 -5.60
CA ASP A 113 -6.05 3.70 -4.17
C ASP A 113 -4.63 4.05 -3.65
N VAL A 114 -3.64 4.13 -4.54
CA VAL A 114 -2.27 4.49 -4.17
C VAL A 114 -2.12 5.98 -3.85
N CYS A 115 -2.96 6.83 -4.44
CA CYS A 115 -2.90 8.28 -4.33
C CYS A 115 -4.22 8.92 -3.87
N ASP A 116 -5.30 8.15 -3.73
CA ASP A 116 -6.51 8.59 -3.05
C ASP A 116 -6.24 8.71 -1.54
N PRO A 117 -6.67 9.83 -0.91
CA PRO A 117 -6.55 10.00 0.53
C PRO A 117 -7.71 9.40 1.36
N ASP A 118 -8.73 8.81 0.75
CA ASP A 118 -9.96 8.21 1.31
C ASP A 118 -10.53 7.14 0.32
N ASP A 119 -9.85 5.98 0.22
CA ASP A 119 -10.09 4.87 -0.75
C ASP A 119 -11.51 4.26 -0.69
N ASP A 120 -12.35 4.63 0.27
CA ASP A 120 -13.74 4.17 0.36
C ASP A 120 -14.77 5.30 0.45
N ASN A 121 -14.30 6.55 0.44
CA ASN A 121 -15.06 7.79 0.46
C ASN A 121 -16.11 7.85 1.58
N ASP A 122 -15.79 7.24 2.73
CA ASP A 122 -16.65 7.23 3.90
C ASP A 122 -16.53 8.54 4.73
N GLY A 123 -15.53 9.36 4.39
CA GLY A 123 -15.20 10.63 5.03
C GLY A 123 -14.14 10.52 6.12
N VAL A 124 -13.47 9.38 6.24
CA VAL A 124 -12.31 9.11 7.09
C VAL A 124 -11.13 8.77 6.19
N ASN A 125 -10.19 9.70 6.08
CA ASN A 125 -8.98 9.48 5.32
C ASN A 125 -8.19 8.23 5.75
N ASP A 126 -7.60 7.51 4.80
CA ASP A 126 -6.78 6.32 5.05
C ASP A 126 -5.59 6.64 5.94
N PHE A 127 -4.96 7.78 5.67
CA PHE A 127 -3.84 8.28 6.45
C PHE A 127 -4.12 9.69 6.94
N SER A 128 -3.68 10.00 8.16
CA SER A 128 -3.67 11.39 8.59
C SER A 128 -2.71 12.16 7.70
N ALA A 129 -3.18 13.27 7.10
CA ALA A 129 -2.29 14.31 6.61
C ALA A 129 -1.25 14.58 7.71
N PRO A 130 0.07 14.53 7.41
CA PRO A 130 1.10 14.65 8.42
C PRO A 130 0.81 15.89 9.27
N ALA A 131 0.60 15.70 10.58
CA ALA A 131 0.40 16.84 11.45
C ALA A 131 1.61 17.79 11.28
N PRO A 132 1.41 19.12 11.35
CA PRO A 132 2.52 20.05 11.26
C PRO A 132 3.63 19.63 12.24
N PRO A 133 4.88 19.44 11.76
CA PRO A 133 5.96 18.90 12.58
C PRO A 133 6.10 19.69 13.88
N ALA A 134 6.19 18.99 15.00
CA ALA A 134 6.30 19.66 16.28
C ALA A 134 7.56 20.53 16.30
N THR A 135 7.42 21.77 16.73
CA THR A 135 8.54 22.73 16.81
C THR A 135 9.15 22.80 18.21
N GLN A 136 8.52 22.10 19.17
CA GLN A 136 9.01 21.98 20.53
C GLN A 136 9.94 20.78 20.66
N PRO A 137 11.13 20.95 21.27
CA PRO A 137 12.07 19.86 21.48
C PRO A 137 11.53 18.82 22.46
N PHE A 138 11.82 17.56 22.22
CA PHE A 138 11.61 16.51 23.21
C PHE A 138 12.57 16.75 24.38
N THR A 139 12.06 16.69 25.61
CA THR A 139 12.87 16.95 26.80
C THR A 139 12.99 15.71 27.67
N LEU A 140 14.19 15.49 28.20
CA LEU A 140 14.50 14.35 29.07
C LEU A 140 15.56 14.73 30.10
N THR A 141 15.66 13.95 31.18
CA THR A 141 16.82 14.01 32.09
C THR A 141 17.80 12.89 31.82
N ASN A 142 17.32 11.71 31.36
CA ASN A 142 18.16 10.55 31.14
C ASN A 142 17.63 9.64 30.02
N ALA A 143 18.55 9.00 29.29
CA ALA A 143 18.23 7.92 28.37
C ALA A 143 18.47 6.58 29.06
N THR A 144 17.67 5.57 28.75
CA THR A 144 17.75 4.24 29.37
C THR A 144 18.18 3.17 28.39
N SER A 145 17.70 3.24 27.14
CA SER A 145 17.92 2.23 26.11
C SER A 145 17.72 2.79 24.70
N VAL A 146 18.12 2.00 23.70
CA VAL A 146 17.52 2.03 22.37
C VAL A 146 16.58 0.83 22.31
N VAL A 147 15.29 1.10 22.12
CA VAL A 147 14.19 0.11 22.18
C VAL A 147 14.10 -0.65 20.87
N SER A 148 14.09 0.08 19.76
CA SER A 148 14.04 -0.43 18.40
C SER A 148 14.75 0.54 17.45
N THR A 149 15.12 0.06 16.26
CA THR A 149 15.73 0.90 15.23
C THR A 149 15.77 0.18 13.87
N SER A 150 15.51 0.93 12.79
CA SER A 150 15.70 0.44 11.41
C SER A 150 17.10 0.74 10.85
N LEU A 151 17.93 1.51 11.57
CA LEU A 151 19.26 1.93 11.11
C LEU A 151 20.08 0.72 10.60
N PRO A 152 20.92 0.88 9.57
CA PRO A 152 21.67 -0.22 8.97
C PRO A 152 22.71 -0.82 9.94
N VAL A 153 22.97 -2.12 9.78
CA VAL A 153 24.09 -2.80 10.45
C VAL A 153 25.37 -2.55 9.66
N VAL A 154 26.42 -2.09 10.34
CA VAL A 154 27.70 -1.76 9.69
C VAL A 154 28.81 -2.73 10.07
N SER A 155 29.81 -2.88 9.20
CA SER A 155 30.97 -3.75 9.45
C SER A 155 32.08 -3.09 10.29
N ASN A 156 32.15 -1.76 10.32
CA ASN A 156 33.15 -0.97 11.03
C ASN A 156 32.81 -0.83 12.52
N SER A 157 33.80 -1.00 13.40
CA SER A 157 33.65 -0.95 14.86
C SER A 157 33.63 0.46 15.47
N GLN A 158 33.51 1.52 14.66
CA GLN A 158 33.58 2.91 15.13
C GLN A 158 32.37 3.77 14.73
N ALA A 159 31.35 3.22 14.05
CA ALA A 159 30.14 3.98 13.75
C ALA A 159 29.11 3.82 14.87
N PHE A 160 28.67 4.95 15.41
CA PHE A 160 27.66 4.98 16.46
C PHE A 160 26.77 6.20 16.32
N VAL A 161 25.56 6.09 16.88
CA VAL A 161 24.67 7.23 17.14
C VAL A 161 24.77 7.56 18.62
N SER A 162 25.23 8.76 18.97
CA SER A 162 25.18 9.23 20.35
C SER A 162 23.81 9.81 20.68
N VAL A 163 23.29 9.42 21.84
CA VAL A 163 22.10 10.03 22.42
C VAL A 163 22.58 11.11 23.37
N GLU A 164 22.18 12.35 23.10
CA GLU A 164 22.73 13.53 23.73
C GLU A 164 21.64 14.42 24.31
N LYS A 165 22.02 15.15 25.35
CA LYS A 165 21.19 16.12 26.05
C LYS A 165 21.79 17.51 25.87
N PHE A 166 21.07 18.38 25.17
CA PHE A 166 21.47 19.76 24.91
C PHE A 166 20.85 20.72 25.93
N PHE A 167 21.65 21.67 26.41
CA PHE A 167 21.23 22.72 27.34
C PHE A 167 21.28 24.09 26.64
N PRO A 168 20.14 24.64 26.17
CA PRO A 168 20.13 25.87 25.39
C PRO A 168 20.71 27.09 26.12
N SER A 169 20.37 27.24 27.41
CA SER A 169 20.84 28.35 28.25
C SER A 169 22.35 28.36 28.47
N GLU A 170 22.99 27.19 28.37
CA GLU A 170 24.41 27.01 28.61
C GLU A 170 25.19 26.76 27.31
N SER A 171 24.50 26.56 26.19
CA SER A 171 25.06 26.16 24.89
C SER A 171 26.03 24.99 25.00
N ARG A 172 25.67 23.98 25.81
CA ARG A 172 26.49 22.77 26.02
C ARG A 172 25.69 21.50 25.77
N VAL A 173 26.42 20.42 25.53
CA VAL A 173 25.89 19.07 25.29
C VAL A 173 26.46 18.11 26.32
N VAL A 174 25.62 17.19 26.80
CA VAL A 174 26.01 16.04 27.62
C VAL A 174 25.60 14.77 26.90
N ARG A 175 26.55 13.87 26.68
CA ARG A 175 26.25 12.55 26.12
C ARG A 175 25.61 11.67 27.19
N LEU A 176 24.42 11.14 26.90
CA LEU A 176 23.69 10.21 27.76
C LEU A 176 24.10 8.76 27.49
N GLY A 177 24.39 8.45 26.23
CA GLY A 177 24.83 7.13 25.79
C GLY A 177 25.20 7.12 24.32
N TYR A 178 25.57 5.95 23.82
CA TYR A 178 25.79 5.73 22.39
C TYR A 178 25.32 4.33 21.98
N PHE A 179 24.74 4.25 20.79
CA PHE A 179 24.29 3.02 20.16
C PHE A 179 25.31 2.59 19.11
N ASP A 180 25.93 1.43 19.33
CA ASP A 180 26.87 0.82 18.42
C ASP A 180 26.12 0.17 17.24
N LEU A 181 26.31 0.68 16.03
CA LEU A 181 25.60 0.20 14.83
C LEU A 181 26.04 -1.21 14.38
N LYS A 182 27.24 -1.65 14.79
CA LYS A 182 27.77 -2.98 14.48
C LYS A 182 27.27 -4.01 15.48
N ASN A 183 27.43 -3.71 16.77
CA ASN A 183 27.11 -4.65 17.85
C ASN A 183 25.64 -4.59 18.28
N ARG A 184 24.90 -3.57 17.83
CA ARG A 184 23.50 -3.29 18.19
C ARG A 184 23.31 -3.18 19.71
N THR A 185 24.29 -2.57 20.39
CA THR A 185 24.30 -2.39 21.84
C THR A 185 24.27 -0.92 22.19
N PHE A 186 23.38 -0.54 23.13
CA PHE A 186 23.37 0.78 23.73
C PHE A 186 24.20 0.81 25.02
N THR A 187 25.15 1.75 25.11
CA THR A 187 26.00 1.94 26.29
C THR A 187 25.77 3.30 26.91
N LEU A 188 25.41 3.32 28.19
CA LEU A 188 25.20 4.55 28.96
C LEU A 188 26.53 5.25 29.29
N THR A 189 26.52 6.58 29.26
CA THR A 189 27.65 7.42 29.64
C THR A 189 27.44 7.97 31.05
N PRO A 190 28.40 7.81 31.98
CA PRO A 190 28.29 8.37 33.33
C PRO A 190 28.15 9.90 33.31
N MET A 191 27.16 10.40 34.05
CA MET A 191 26.87 11.83 34.19
C MET A 191 27.25 12.38 35.57
N SER A 192 27.58 13.66 35.64
CA SER A 192 27.76 14.34 36.94
C SER A 192 26.45 14.40 37.73
N PRO A 193 26.47 14.50 39.07
CA PRO A 193 25.25 14.61 39.87
C PRO A 193 24.37 15.81 39.49
N ALA A 194 24.98 16.92 39.05
CA ALA A 194 24.24 18.08 38.56
C ALA A 194 23.47 17.73 37.28
N ASP A 195 24.14 17.10 36.32
CA ASP A 195 23.57 16.72 35.03
C ASP A 195 22.44 15.70 35.16
N GLN A 196 22.50 14.82 36.15
CA GLN A 196 21.46 13.80 36.37
C GLN A 196 20.08 14.40 36.70
N THR A 197 20.03 15.64 37.19
CA THR A 197 18.77 16.27 37.63
C THR A 197 18.26 17.35 36.68
N GLN A 198 19.10 17.81 35.75
CA GLN A 198 18.72 18.88 34.83
C GLN A 198 18.04 18.29 33.59
N VAL A 199 16.89 18.87 33.25
CA VAL A 199 16.17 18.62 32.00
C VAL A 199 16.90 19.30 30.86
N GLY A 200 17.09 18.59 29.76
CA GLY A 200 17.63 19.15 28.52
C GLY A 200 16.90 18.59 27.31
N TRP A 201 17.26 19.09 26.14
CA TRP A 201 16.63 18.71 24.88
C TRP A 201 17.31 17.48 24.30
N LEU A 202 16.51 16.57 23.78
CA LEU A 202 17.03 15.42 23.06
C LEU A 202 17.69 15.89 21.77
N ALA A 203 18.92 15.43 21.59
CA ALA A 203 19.60 15.52 20.32
C ALA A 203 20.38 14.24 20.04
N LEU A 204 20.62 13.99 18.76
CA LEU A 204 21.42 12.88 18.29
C LEU A 204 22.70 13.43 17.70
N GLY A 205 23.82 12.86 18.14
CA GLY A 205 25.11 13.06 17.51
C GLY A 205 25.43 11.86 16.62
N MET A 206 25.99 12.12 15.46
CA MET A 206 26.46 11.06 14.57
C MET A 206 27.95 11.26 14.34
N ASP A 207 28.75 10.23 14.64
CA ASP A 207 30.15 10.21 14.24
C ASP A 207 30.36 9.05 13.29
N VAL A 208 30.44 9.39 12.01
CA VAL A 208 30.70 8.46 10.91
C VAL A 208 32.16 8.52 10.44
N ASN A 209 33.11 8.92 11.30
CA ASN A 209 34.58 8.85 11.15
C ASN A 209 35.11 8.75 9.70
N GLY A 210 34.71 9.70 8.83
CA GLY A 210 35.18 9.86 7.45
C GLY A 210 35.02 8.65 6.52
N CYS A 211 34.23 7.65 6.89
CA CYS A 211 34.07 6.45 6.07
C CYS A 211 32.75 6.56 5.32
N ASN A 212 32.79 6.70 3.99
CA ASN A 212 31.61 6.64 3.10
C ASN A 212 31.00 5.22 3.06
N CYS A 213 31.06 4.44 4.15
CA CYS A 213 30.84 3.01 4.16
C CYS A 213 29.41 2.59 4.51
N PHE A 214 28.50 3.53 4.80
CA PHE A 214 27.07 3.25 4.93
C PHE A 214 26.22 4.50 4.71
N GLN A 215 24.98 4.30 4.27
CA GLN A 215 23.97 5.36 4.13
C GLN A 215 22.83 5.04 5.11
N ILE A 216 22.44 6.02 5.92
CA ILE A 216 21.14 6.04 6.59
C ILE A 216 20.15 6.57 5.57
N LEU A 217 19.12 5.79 5.28
CA LEU A 217 18.12 6.14 4.29
C LEU A 217 17.13 7.16 4.88
N ALA A 218 16.41 7.85 4.00
CA ALA A 218 15.25 8.63 4.42
C ALA A 218 14.30 7.70 5.20
N GLY A 219 13.69 8.21 6.26
CA GLY A 219 12.68 7.45 6.99
C GLY A 219 13.24 6.40 7.94
N ASP A 220 14.56 6.17 7.97
CA ASP A 220 15.14 5.30 8.98
C ASP A 220 14.84 5.83 10.39
N THR A 221 14.68 4.93 11.37
CA THR A 221 14.22 5.29 12.71
C THR A 221 15.13 4.77 13.82
N ILE A 222 15.14 5.50 14.95
CA ILE A 222 15.67 5.02 16.23
C ILE A 222 14.71 5.41 17.36
N THR A 223 14.28 4.41 18.14
CA THR A 223 13.41 4.62 19.30
C THR A 223 14.24 4.60 20.57
N ILE A 224 14.19 5.69 21.32
CA ILE A 224 15.00 5.92 22.52
C ILE A 224 14.10 5.81 23.73
N GLY A 225 14.43 4.88 24.62
CA GLY A 225 13.82 4.82 25.95
C GLY A 225 14.42 5.91 26.84
N SER A 226 13.57 6.62 27.57
CA SER A 226 13.98 7.69 28.48
C SER A 226 13.16 7.71 29.78
N ASP A 227 13.50 8.63 30.68
CA ASP A 227 12.73 8.88 31.90
C ASP A 227 11.35 9.52 31.67
N THR A 228 11.11 10.06 30.46
CA THR A 228 9.86 10.72 30.06
C THR A 228 9.03 9.89 29.08
N GLY A 229 9.45 8.67 28.77
CA GLY A 229 8.81 7.77 27.80
C GLY A 229 9.73 7.38 26.65
N GLU A 230 9.15 6.75 25.64
CA GLU A 230 9.86 6.40 24.41
C GLU A 230 9.63 7.49 23.35
N ILE A 231 10.68 7.79 22.57
CA ILE A 231 10.59 8.72 21.45
C ILE A 231 11.27 8.13 20.23
N THR A 232 10.56 8.09 19.11
CA THR A 232 11.08 7.60 17.83
C THR A 232 11.54 8.78 17.00
N ALA A 233 12.85 8.90 16.80
CA ALA A 233 13.41 9.90 15.91
C ALA A 233 13.49 9.34 14.49
N VAL A 234 13.06 10.14 13.51
CA VAL A 234 13.11 9.78 12.08
C VAL A 234 14.23 10.53 11.38
N PHE A 235 15.07 9.78 10.69
CA PHE A 235 16.23 10.29 9.98
C PHE A 235 15.84 10.80 8.57
N PRO A 236 16.39 11.94 8.14
CA PRO A 236 15.91 12.65 6.96
C PRO A 236 16.37 12.11 5.61
N VAL A 237 17.66 11.85 5.42
CA VAL A 237 18.31 11.24 4.24
C VAL A 237 19.81 11.53 4.35
N ASN A 238 20.64 10.75 3.63
CA ASN A 238 21.96 11.14 3.11
C ASN A 238 22.90 11.83 4.12
N ALA A 239 23.01 11.26 5.32
CA ALA A 239 23.98 11.68 6.33
C ALA A 239 25.42 11.25 5.97
N GLN A 240 25.91 11.62 4.79
CA GLN A 240 27.33 11.64 4.49
C GLN A 240 27.88 12.92 5.16
N ASN A 241 28.35 12.80 6.41
CA ASN A 241 28.98 13.88 7.20
C ASN A 241 28.07 14.83 8.01
N ILE A 242 27.02 14.34 8.67
CA ILE A 242 26.39 15.14 9.73
C ILE A 242 27.32 15.14 10.95
N LEU A 243 28.26 16.11 10.99
CA LEU A 243 29.12 16.39 12.14
C LEU A 243 28.41 17.23 13.22
N ASN A 244 27.12 17.51 13.03
CA ASN A 244 26.32 18.42 13.84
C ASN A 244 25.27 17.66 14.67
N LEU A 245 24.76 18.29 15.72
CA LEU A 245 23.60 17.79 16.47
C LEU A 245 22.35 17.78 15.58
N LEU A 246 21.65 16.65 15.58
CA LEU A 246 20.27 16.54 15.09
C LEU A 246 19.32 16.71 16.28
N PHE A 247 18.53 17.78 16.30
CA PHE A 247 17.56 18.02 17.37
C PHE A 247 16.28 17.26 17.12
N VAL A 248 15.72 16.64 18.16
CA VAL A 248 14.50 15.82 18.08
C VAL A 248 13.36 16.56 18.76
N ALA A 249 12.27 16.78 18.04
CA ALA A 249 11.05 17.37 18.56
C ALA A 249 10.20 16.37 19.34
N ALA A 250 9.19 16.87 20.05
CA ALA A 250 8.34 16.07 20.93
C ALA A 250 7.54 14.98 20.21
N ASP A 251 7.28 15.15 18.92
CA ASP A 251 6.64 14.15 18.07
C ASP A 251 7.63 13.14 17.49
N GLY A 252 8.94 13.42 17.52
CA GLY A 252 10.00 12.64 16.88
C GLY A 252 10.58 13.28 15.62
N SER A 253 10.02 14.39 15.14
CA SER A 253 10.51 15.14 13.98
C SER A 253 11.94 15.64 14.23
N THR A 254 12.76 15.69 13.19
CA THR A 254 14.20 16.00 13.32
C THR A 254 14.62 17.27 12.59
N TYR A 255 15.50 18.05 13.23
CA TYR A 255 15.86 19.42 12.86
C TYR A 255 17.37 19.64 12.91
N LEU A 256 17.93 20.40 11.96
CA LEU A 256 19.36 20.72 11.93
C LEU A 256 19.75 21.88 12.85
N GLN A 257 18.80 22.74 13.20
CA GLN A 257 19.10 24.01 13.86
C GLN A 257 18.17 24.29 15.04
N TYR A 258 18.76 24.90 16.08
CA TYR A 258 18.04 25.59 17.15
C TYR A 258 18.20 27.11 16.99
N ILE A 259 17.13 27.87 17.22
CA ILE A 259 17.11 29.35 17.20
C ILE A 259 17.12 29.89 18.65
N PRO A 260 18.26 30.44 19.13
CA PRO A 260 18.37 30.95 20.50
C PRO A 260 17.38 32.04 20.88
N SER A 261 17.02 32.92 19.95
CA SER A 261 16.13 34.05 20.21
C SER A 261 14.68 33.65 20.47
N THR A 262 14.23 32.54 19.89
CA THR A 262 12.82 32.10 19.98
C THR A 262 12.65 30.84 20.82
N GLY A 263 13.71 30.12 21.16
CA GLY A 263 13.57 28.85 21.88
C GLY A 263 13.07 27.70 20.98
N GLN A 264 13.09 27.86 19.65
CA GLN A 264 12.45 26.93 18.70
C GLN A 264 13.47 26.18 17.85
N LEU A 265 13.04 25.03 17.34
CA LEU A 265 13.75 24.27 16.31
C LEU A 265 13.46 24.85 14.92
N ALA A 266 14.42 24.72 14.01
CA ALA A 266 14.33 25.22 12.64
C ALA A 266 15.14 24.35 11.68
N SER A 267 14.94 24.57 10.38
CA SER A 267 15.53 23.75 9.32
C SER A 267 15.11 22.29 9.51
N LEU A 268 13.78 22.07 9.45
CA LEU A 268 13.18 20.74 9.49
C LEU A 268 13.87 19.88 8.42
N LEU A 269 14.35 18.73 8.84
CA LEU A 269 14.93 17.75 7.93
C LEU A 269 13.93 16.63 7.63
N GLN A 270 13.19 16.14 8.64
CA GLN A 270 12.20 15.08 8.49
C GLN A 270 11.13 15.15 9.57
N SER A 271 9.89 14.80 9.22
CA SER A 271 8.82 14.63 10.20
C SER A 271 8.71 13.18 10.67
N SER A 272 8.40 12.99 11.95
CA SER A 272 8.01 11.68 12.49
C SER A 272 6.57 11.29 12.22
N GLN A 273 5.77 12.22 11.69
CA GLN A 273 4.39 11.99 11.31
C GLN A 273 4.38 11.22 9.98
N VAL A 274 4.75 9.95 10.04
CA VAL A 274 4.15 8.96 9.14
C VAL A 274 2.82 8.67 9.82
N GLY A 275 1.73 9.19 9.27
CA GLY A 275 0.40 8.88 9.77
C GLY A 275 0.25 7.36 9.84
N GLY A 276 -0.20 6.83 10.97
CA GLY A 276 -0.77 5.48 10.96
C GLY A 276 -2.07 5.52 10.16
N PRO A 277 -2.60 4.34 9.76
CA PRO A 277 -3.92 4.30 9.16
C PRO A 277 -4.93 4.95 10.13
N LEU A 278 -5.60 6.00 9.67
CA LEU A 278 -6.67 6.69 10.38
C LEU A 278 -7.98 5.92 10.21
N ASP A 279 -8.17 5.38 9.01
CA ASP A 279 -9.23 4.46 8.70
C ASP A 279 -8.85 3.03 9.13
N ASN A 280 -9.64 2.46 10.03
CA ASN A 280 -9.50 1.07 10.44
C ASN A 280 -10.14 0.08 9.46
N CYS A 281 -10.73 0.56 8.35
CA CYS A 281 -11.25 -0.20 7.23
C CYS A 281 -11.04 0.46 5.85
N GLN A 282 -9.81 0.84 5.52
CA GLN A 282 -9.36 1.50 4.27
C GLN A 282 -10.22 1.30 2.99
N PHE A 283 -10.67 0.08 2.68
CA PHE A 283 -11.41 -0.21 1.45
C PHE A 283 -12.91 -0.47 1.65
N VAL A 284 -13.44 -0.32 2.87
CA VAL A 284 -14.79 -0.72 3.26
C VAL A 284 -15.48 0.36 4.10
N PRO A 285 -16.47 1.08 3.53
CA PRO A 285 -17.03 2.27 4.15
C PRO A 285 -17.52 2.04 5.57
N ASN A 286 -16.91 2.71 6.53
CA ASN A 286 -17.23 2.60 7.95
C ASN A 286 -17.03 3.94 8.73
N PRO A 287 -17.83 4.99 8.46
CA PRO A 287 -17.55 6.36 8.95
C PRO A 287 -17.50 6.53 10.48
N LEU A 288 -17.97 5.52 11.21
CA LEU A 288 -18.01 5.49 12.67
C LEU A 288 -16.78 4.85 13.30
N GLN A 289 -15.95 4.15 12.52
CA GLN A 289 -14.68 3.58 12.96
C GLN A 289 -14.85 2.69 14.20
N GLU A 290 -15.95 1.92 14.24
CA GLU A 290 -16.24 1.01 15.35
C GLU A 290 -15.20 -0.13 15.34
N ASP A 291 -14.55 -0.37 16.49
CA ASP A 291 -13.61 -1.47 16.73
C ASP A 291 -13.86 -1.95 18.17
N LEU A 292 -14.68 -2.99 18.31
CA LEU A 292 -15.16 -3.42 19.61
C LEU A 292 -14.10 -4.19 20.40
N ASP A 293 -13.18 -4.88 19.71
CA ASP A 293 -12.16 -5.73 20.32
C ASP A 293 -10.81 -5.02 20.52
N GLY A 294 -10.64 -3.85 19.89
CA GLY A 294 -9.50 -2.94 20.02
C GLY A 294 -8.24 -3.43 19.30
N ASN A 295 -8.39 -4.30 18.28
CA ASN A 295 -7.28 -4.88 17.55
C ASN A 295 -6.73 -3.96 16.43
N GLY A 296 -7.42 -2.85 16.14
CA GLY A 296 -7.03 -1.85 15.14
C GLY A 296 -7.60 -2.09 13.74
N ILE A 297 -8.43 -3.12 13.55
CA ILE A 297 -9.24 -3.38 12.35
C ILE A 297 -10.70 -3.08 12.73
N GLY A 298 -11.42 -2.31 11.93
CA GLY A 298 -12.80 -1.94 12.24
C GLY A 298 -13.78 -3.10 12.08
N ASP A 299 -14.85 -3.11 12.87
CA ASP A 299 -15.89 -4.14 12.86
C ASP A 299 -16.50 -4.36 11.45
N ALA A 300 -16.50 -3.31 10.61
CA ALA A 300 -17.03 -3.35 9.24
C ALA A 300 -16.17 -4.19 8.27
N CYS A 301 -14.85 -4.11 8.38
CA CYS A 301 -13.90 -4.86 7.57
C CYS A 301 -13.40 -6.14 8.28
N GLU A 302 -13.50 -6.20 9.61
CA GLU A 302 -13.33 -7.45 10.34
C GLU A 302 -14.41 -8.47 9.92
N ALA A 303 -15.60 -7.99 9.55
CA ALA A 303 -16.65 -8.81 8.97
C ALA A 303 -16.29 -9.40 7.59
N VAL A 304 -15.35 -8.81 6.82
CA VAL A 304 -14.80 -9.41 5.58
C VAL A 304 -13.61 -10.35 5.85
N SER A 305 -12.92 -10.26 6.99
CA SER A 305 -11.92 -11.27 7.39
C SER A 305 -12.51 -12.63 7.85
N ASN A 306 -13.85 -12.78 7.82
CA ASN A 306 -14.61 -14.00 8.08
C ASN A 306 -15.55 -14.35 6.90
N LEU A 307 -15.08 -14.15 5.67
CA LEU A 307 -15.76 -14.58 4.45
C LEU A 307 -15.81 -16.12 4.39
N LEU A 308 -16.99 -16.71 4.22
CA LEU A 308 -17.11 -18.12 3.85
C LEU A 308 -16.28 -18.35 2.58
N GLY A 309 -15.33 -19.28 2.65
CA GLY A 309 -14.48 -19.63 1.52
C GLY A 309 -13.14 -18.92 1.50
N ASP A 310 -12.90 -17.89 2.31
CA ASP A 310 -11.57 -17.29 2.52
C ASP A 310 -10.86 -18.07 3.64
N ILE A 311 -10.01 -19.00 3.24
CA ILE A 311 -9.40 -20.00 4.13
C ILE A 311 -8.02 -19.56 4.59
N ASN A 312 -7.28 -18.86 3.73
CA ASN A 312 -5.97 -18.30 4.05
C ASN A 312 -6.07 -16.96 4.82
N LYS A 313 -7.27 -16.35 4.88
CA LYS A 313 -7.59 -15.09 5.54
C LYS A 313 -6.88 -13.89 4.93
N ASP A 314 -6.73 -13.89 3.61
CA ASP A 314 -6.18 -12.75 2.87
C ASP A 314 -7.27 -11.80 2.35
N GLY A 315 -8.54 -12.04 2.69
CA GLY A 315 -9.66 -11.16 2.40
C GLY A 315 -10.30 -11.38 1.03
N ILE A 316 -9.76 -12.32 0.24
CA ILE A 316 -10.30 -12.71 -1.06
C ILE A 316 -10.61 -14.21 -1.07
N VAL A 317 -11.57 -14.62 -1.90
CA VAL A 317 -11.82 -16.05 -2.15
C VAL A 317 -11.24 -16.37 -3.53
N ASP A 318 -10.10 -17.06 -3.56
CA ASP A 318 -9.35 -17.29 -4.79
C ASP A 318 -8.93 -18.76 -4.98
N ILE A 319 -8.01 -19.01 -5.91
CA ILE A 319 -7.52 -20.36 -6.18
C ILE A 319 -6.69 -20.95 -5.03
N LEU A 320 -6.04 -20.11 -4.21
CA LEU A 320 -5.27 -20.53 -3.05
C LEU A 320 -6.19 -21.08 -1.96
N ASP A 321 -7.38 -20.50 -1.78
CA ASP A 321 -8.39 -21.03 -0.88
C ASP A 321 -8.91 -22.38 -1.34
N VAL A 322 -9.19 -22.52 -2.64
CA VAL A 322 -9.59 -23.82 -3.22
C VAL A 322 -8.51 -24.89 -2.96
N ILE A 323 -7.23 -24.52 -3.09
CA ILE A 323 -6.11 -25.43 -2.82
C ILE A 323 -6.07 -25.85 -1.34
N LEU A 324 -6.25 -24.90 -0.42
CA LEU A 324 -6.31 -25.18 1.02
C LEU A 324 -7.51 -26.06 1.38
N GLU A 325 -8.68 -25.78 0.81
CA GLU A 325 -9.91 -26.55 1.02
C GLU A 325 -9.74 -28.02 0.56
N VAL A 326 -9.15 -28.23 -0.62
CA VAL A 326 -8.84 -29.57 -1.14
C VAL A 326 -7.90 -30.32 -0.19
N ARG A 327 -6.91 -29.65 0.38
CA ARG A 327 -5.97 -30.28 1.33
C ARG A 327 -6.65 -30.65 2.64
N MET A 328 -7.58 -29.84 3.13
CA MET A 328 -8.38 -30.13 4.33
C MET A 328 -9.37 -31.29 4.09
N ALA A 329 -10.09 -31.30 2.96
CA ALA A 329 -10.98 -32.39 2.57
C ALA A 329 -10.24 -33.74 2.43
N LEU A 330 -8.97 -33.70 1.99
CA LEU A 330 -8.08 -34.86 1.93
C LEU A 330 -7.42 -35.21 3.27
N LYS A 331 -7.69 -34.45 4.34
CA LYS A 331 -7.11 -34.60 5.69
C LYS A 331 -5.59 -34.47 5.71
N LEU A 332 -5.05 -33.69 4.78
CA LEU A 332 -3.63 -33.37 4.72
C LEU A 332 -3.26 -32.22 5.66
N ASP A 333 -4.22 -31.33 5.93
CA ASP A 333 -4.09 -30.19 6.84
C ASP A 333 -5.22 -30.18 7.89
N PRO A 334 -5.03 -29.51 9.05
CA PRO A 334 -6.09 -29.32 10.03
C PRO A 334 -7.21 -28.44 9.47
N VAL A 335 -8.45 -28.80 9.81
CA VAL A 335 -9.67 -28.03 9.50
C VAL A 335 -9.56 -26.63 10.11
N GLN A 336 -9.79 -25.61 9.28
CA GLN A 336 -9.77 -24.21 9.68
C GLN A 336 -11.19 -23.71 9.99
N PRO A 337 -11.35 -22.61 10.74
CA PRO A 337 -12.61 -21.87 10.76
C PRO A 337 -13.01 -21.52 9.33
N CYS A 338 -14.31 -21.52 9.01
CA CYS A 338 -14.87 -21.22 7.67
C CYS A 338 -14.71 -22.27 6.56
N SER A 339 -14.05 -23.42 6.80
CA SER A 339 -13.87 -24.45 5.76
C SER A 339 -15.06 -25.41 5.59
N ASP A 340 -16.06 -25.35 6.48
CA ASP A 340 -17.34 -26.07 6.34
C ASP A 340 -18.38 -25.13 5.72
N ILE A 341 -18.27 -24.95 4.41
CA ILE A 341 -18.98 -23.93 3.63
C ILE A 341 -20.49 -24.21 3.61
N ASN A 342 -20.89 -25.48 3.61
CA ASN A 342 -22.30 -25.86 3.60
C ASN A 342 -22.92 -26.09 4.99
N ASN A 343 -22.09 -26.05 6.05
CA ASN A 343 -22.46 -26.17 7.46
C ASN A 343 -23.15 -27.50 7.81
N ASP A 344 -22.65 -28.60 7.24
CA ASP A 344 -23.11 -29.96 7.57
C ASP A 344 -22.26 -30.66 8.65
N GLY A 345 -21.21 -29.99 9.13
CA GLY A 345 -20.30 -30.44 10.16
C GLY A 345 -19.10 -31.24 9.64
N ILE A 346 -18.91 -31.32 8.32
CA ILE A 346 -17.83 -32.10 7.70
C ILE A 346 -17.26 -31.32 6.51
N VAL A 347 -15.94 -31.10 6.52
CA VAL A 347 -15.21 -30.59 5.34
C VAL A 347 -15.05 -31.70 4.31
N ASP A 348 -15.74 -31.59 3.18
CA ASP A 348 -15.68 -32.56 2.08
C ASP A 348 -15.67 -31.91 0.67
N ILE A 349 -15.93 -32.72 -0.36
CA ILE A 349 -15.88 -32.27 -1.75
C ILE A 349 -16.97 -31.24 -2.10
N LEU A 350 -18.07 -31.21 -1.35
CA LEU A 350 -19.14 -30.23 -1.53
C LEU A 350 -18.70 -28.84 -1.09
N ASP A 351 -17.87 -28.74 -0.05
CA ASP A 351 -17.28 -27.46 0.38
C ASP A 351 -16.30 -26.93 -0.67
N VAL A 352 -15.44 -27.80 -1.21
CA VAL A 352 -14.54 -27.44 -2.32
C VAL A 352 -15.32 -26.90 -3.53
N ILE A 353 -16.43 -27.54 -3.89
CA ILE A 353 -17.27 -27.09 -5.02
C ILE A 353 -17.86 -25.70 -4.73
N LEU A 354 -18.25 -25.43 -3.49
CA LEU A 354 -18.78 -24.14 -3.09
C LEU A 354 -17.69 -23.07 -3.07
N THR A 355 -16.50 -23.36 -2.55
CA THR A 355 -15.33 -22.45 -2.60
C THR A 355 -14.96 -22.12 -4.05
N VAL A 356 -14.99 -23.09 -4.97
CA VAL A 356 -14.78 -22.84 -6.41
C VAL A 356 -15.85 -21.93 -7.00
N ARG A 357 -17.13 -22.10 -6.61
CA ARG A 357 -18.20 -21.23 -7.09
C ARG A 357 -18.07 -19.81 -6.54
N MET A 358 -17.62 -19.66 -5.29
CA MET A 358 -17.33 -18.37 -4.66
C MET A 358 -16.14 -17.68 -5.34
N ALA A 359 -15.04 -18.40 -5.60
CA ALA A 359 -13.87 -17.88 -6.30
C ALA A 359 -14.14 -17.45 -7.76
N LEU A 360 -15.20 -17.99 -8.36
CA LEU A 360 -15.68 -17.62 -9.70
C LEU A 360 -16.78 -16.56 -9.67
N GLY A 361 -17.15 -16.02 -8.50
CA GLY A 361 -18.24 -15.05 -8.34
C GLY A 361 -19.64 -15.59 -8.64
N LEU A 362 -19.82 -16.91 -8.65
CA LEU A 362 -21.06 -17.60 -9.02
C LEU A 362 -22.04 -17.81 -7.86
N ASP A 363 -21.62 -17.55 -6.61
CA ASP A 363 -22.44 -17.58 -5.40
C ASP A 363 -22.15 -16.35 -4.52
N GLN A 364 -23.12 -15.92 -3.72
CA GLN A 364 -23.00 -14.74 -2.86
C GLN A 364 -22.17 -15.05 -1.60
N LEU A 365 -21.23 -14.16 -1.28
CA LEU A 365 -20.40 -14.20 -0.07
C LEU A 365 -21.28 -14.14 1.18
N LYS A 366 -20.96 -14.95 2.20
CA LYS A 366 -21.67 -15.00 3.49
C LYS A 366 -20.66 -14.99 4.62
N GLN A 367 -21.08 -14.49 5.79
CA GLN A 367 -20.28 -14.56 7.02
C GLN A 367 -20.25 -15.97 7.59
N CYS A 368 -19.09 -16.38 8.12
CA CYS A 368 -18.95 -17.61 8.89
C CYS A 368 -19.78 -17.53 10.18
N ILE A 369 -20.56 -18.58 10.46
CA ILE A 369 -21.42 -18.69 11.65
C ILE A 369 -20.68 -19.40 12.78
#